data_AF-A0A0N4ZD43-F1
#
_entry.id   AF-A0A0N4ZD43-F1
#
_cell.length_a   1.000
_cell.length_b   1.000
_cell.length_c   1.000
_cell.angle_alpha   90.00
_cell.angle_beta   90.00
_cell.angle_gamma   90.00
#
_symmetry.space_group_name_H-M   'P 1'
#
loop_
_entity.id
_entity.type
_entity.pdbx_description
1 polymer ?
#
loop_
_entity_poly.entity_id
_entity_poly.type
_entity_poly.pdbx_seq_one_letter_code
_entity_poly.pdbx_strand_id
1 'polypeptide(L)'
;MTNSLNEFLVSSDNDQELILLGPGNIKIPDKRELDKITELGKIKVMCYTWNVAERNQGSINAIIHSFSSIDIDDRPNIISIALQELPPSDKTFHINLVKQLTEAFKTTHYILSWVRRWSQMQIVIVKNNLKNFILSFSYKWIPSKYVSKPIRTKGCITIFIKILHLSCAFISCHFSRMLIIF
;
A
#
# COMPACT_ATOMS: atom_id res chain seq x y z
N MET A 1 -31.87 -12.20 62.33
CA MET A 1 -30.97 -12.31 61.16
C MET A 1 -31.83 -12.04 59.93
N THR A 2 -31.98 -10.79 59.48
CA THR A 2 -31.15 -10.13 58.44
C THR A 2 -31.15 -10.99 57.15
N ASN A 3 -31.78 -10.63 56.04
CA ASN A 3 -31.64 -9.36 55.32
C ASN A 3 -32.83 -9.06 54.40
N SER A 4 -33.04 -7.76 54.25
CA SER A 4 -33.87 -7.07 53.27
C SER A 4 -33.57 -7.46 51.83
N LEU A 5 -34.65 -7.66 51.06
CA LEU A 5 -34.66 -7.55 49.61
C LEU A 5 -34.44 -6.07 49.25
N ASN A 6 -33.18 -5.63 49.25
CA ASN A 6 -32.81 -4.34 48.66
C ASN A 6 -32.76 -4.52 47.15
N GLU A 7 -33.73 -3.87 46.49
CA GLU A 7 -33.51 -3.01 45.33
C GLU A 7 -32.23 -3.31 44.54
N PHE A 8 -32.34 -4.19 43.56
CA PHE A 8 -31.47 -4.09 42.39
C PHE A 8 -31.85 -2.79 41.69
N LEU A 9 -31.13 -1.73 42.08
CA LEU A 9 -30.98 -0.51 41.32
C LEU A 9 -30.74 -0.90 39.85
N VAL A 10 -31.77 -0.67 39.04
CA VAL A 10 -31.64 -0.48 37.60
C VAL A 10 -30.67 0.68 37.47
N SER A 11 -29.39 0.36 37.28
CA SER A 11 -28.39 1.34 36.91
C SER A 11 -28.89 1.96 35.62
N SER A 12 -29.27 3.24 35.70
CA SER A 12 -29.64 4.08 34.59
C SER A 12 -28.77 3.78 33.38
N ASP A 13 -29.43 3.46 32.26
CA ASP A 13 -28.89 3.52 30.91
C ASP A 13 -28.34 4.94 30.66
N ASN A 14 -27.18 5.24 31.25
CA ASN A 14 -26.29 6.23 30.67
C ASN A 14 -25.93 5.65 29.32
N ASP A 15 -26.19 6.40 28.25
CA ASP A 15 -25.78 6.15 26.87
C ASP A 15 -24.32 5.65 26.82
N GLN A 16 -24.10 4.36 27.07
CA GLN A 16 -22.83 3.72 26.85
C GLN A 16 -22.73 3.63 25.34
N GLU A 17 -22.01 4.58 24.77
CA GLU A 17 -21.68 4.59 23.35
C GLU A 17 -21.03 3.22 23.04
N LEU A 18 -21.81 2.32 22.45
CA LEU A 18 -21.38 0.95 22.19
C LEU A 18 -20.22 1.00 21.19
N ILE A 19 -18.99 0.82 21.68
CA ILE A 19 -17.80 0.82 20.84
C ILE A 19 -17.74 -0.52 20.10
N LEU A 20 -18.09 -0.51 18.82
CA LEU A 20 -17.94 -1.68 17.96
C LEU A 20 -16.45 -1.91 17.64
N LEU A 21 -15.91 -3.03 18.10
CA LEU A 21 -14.53 -3.45 17.83
C LEU A 21 -14.50 -4.52 16.73
N GLY A 22 -13.59 -4.35 15.79
CA GLY A 22 -13.26 -5.34 14.76
C GLY A 22 -12.14 -6.29 15.20
N PRO A 23 -11.69 -7.18 14.29
CA PRO A 23 -10.57 -8.07 14.55
C PRO A 23 -9.33 -7.31 15.06
N GLY A 24 -8.69 -7.85 16.10
CA GLY A 24 -7.53 -7.20 16.73
C GLY A 24 -7.88 -6.06 17.69
N ASN A 25 -9.13 -6.00 18.18
CA ASN A 25 -9.63 -4.95 19.08
C ASN A 25 -9.52 -3.52 18.51
N ILE A 26 -9.56 -3.39 17.18
CA ILE A 26 -9.51 -2.10 16.50
C ILE A 26 -10.94 -1.54 16.42
N LYS A 27 -11.15 -0.31 16.89
CA LYS A 27 -12.44 0.38 16.75
C LYS A 27 -12.83 0.44 15.27
N ILE A 28 -14.02 -0.06 14.96
CA ILE A 28 -14.61 0.11 13.63
C ILE A 28 -15.02 1.58 13.51
N PRO A 29 -14.51 2.30 12.51
CA PRO A 29 -14.78 3.72 12.40
C PRO A 29 -16.26 3.94 12.12
N ASP A 30 -16.87 4.91 12.80
CA ASP A 30 -18.20 5.37 12.45
C ASP A 30 -18.18 6.10 11.09
N LYS A 31 -19.36 6.49 10.57
CA LYS A 31 -19.45 7.17 9.28
C LYS A 31 -18.64 8.48 9.23
N ARG A 32 -18.66 9.27 10.30
CA ARG A 32 -17.95 10.56 10.36
C ARG A 32 -16.44 10.34 10.41
N GLU A 33 -15.98 9.34 11.16
CA GLU A 33 -14.58 8.92 11.20
C GLU A 33 -14.13 8.39 9.84
N LEU A 34 -14.94 7.54 9.20
CA LEU A 34 -14.67 7.02 7.87
C LEU A 34 -14.55 8.14 6.83
N ASP A 35 -15.47 9.11 6.85
CA ASP A 35 -15.46 10.27 5.96
C ASP A 35 -14.19 11.13 6.15
N LYS A 36 -13.73 11.27 7.40
CA LYS A 36 -12.45 11.95 7.70
C LYS A 36 -11.23 11.16 7.20
N ILE A 37 -11.27 9.83 7.29
CA ILE A 37 -10.15 8.97 6.88
C ILE A 37 -10.06 8.86 5.36
N THR A 38 -11.21 8.81 4.68
CA THR A 38 -11.36 8.48 3.27
C THR A 38 -11.90 9.64 2.44
N GLU A 39 -11.68 10.90 2.81
CA GLU A 39 -12.10 12.05 1.97
C GLU A 39 -13.58 11.96 1.51
N LEU A 40 -14.49 11.84 2.47
CA LEU A 40 -15.93 11.63 2.27
C LEU A 40 -16.28 10.29 1.59
N GLY A 41 -15.64 9.21 2.03
CA GLY A 41 -15.92 7.85 1.54
C GLY A 41 -15.17 7.44 0.26
N LYS A 42 -14.27 8.29 -0.25
CA LYS A 42 -13.48 8.10 -1.46
C LYS A 42 -12.01 7.77 -1.18
N ILE A 43 -11.59 6.59 -1.58
CA ILE A 43 -10.16 6.23 -1.56
C ILE A 43 -9.54 6.58 -2.93
N LYS A 44 -8.68 7.60 -2.95
CA LYS A 44 -7.85 7.95 -4.10
C LYS A 44 -6.69 6.96 -4.22
N VAL A 45 -6.53 6.38 -5.41
CA VAL A 45 -5.47 5.43 -5.71
C VAL A 45 -4.64 5.96 -6.87
N MET A 46 -3.32 5.95 -6.72
CA MET A 46 -2.38 6.29 -7.80
C MET A 46 -1.49 5.11 -8.14
N CYS A 47 -1.37 4.82 -9.43
CA CYS A 47 -0.46 3.82 -9.97
C CYS A 47 0.61 4.52 -10.80
N TYR A 48 1.86 4.41 -10.37
CA TYR A 48 3.03 4.92 -11.06
C TYR A 48 3.82 3.75 -11.64
N THR A 49 4.19 3.82 -12.91
CA THR A 49 5.07 2.82 -13.52
C THR A 49 6.26 3.49 -14.19
N TRP A 50 7.45 2.92 -14.01
CA TRP A 50 8.65 3.42 -14.66
C TRP A 50 9.65 2.32 -14.98
N ASN A 51 9.97 2.20 -16.26
CA ASN A 51 11.14 1.49 -16.73
C ASN A 51 12.41 2.34 -16.52
N VAL A 52 13.25 1.95 -15.56
CA VAL A 52 14.42 2.71 -15.09
C VAL A 52 15.62 2.56 -16.04
N ALA A 53 15.65 1.52 -16.88
CA ALA A 53 16.72 1.21 -17.82
C ALA A 53 18.13 1.35 -17.20
N GLU A 54 18.32 0.77 -16.00
CA GLU A 54 19.60 0.75 -15.26
C GLU A 54 20.18 2.12 -14.85
N ARG A 55 19.39 3.20 -14.82
CA ARG A 55 19.85 4.53 -14.36
C ARG A 55 19.74 4.68 -12.83
N ASN A 56 20.88 4.85 -12.16
CA ASN A 56 21.03 4.55 -10.72
C ASN A 56 20.45 5.56 -9.70
N GLN A 57 20.27 6.87 -9.98
CA GLN A 57 19.85 7.82 -8.92
C GLN A 57 18.89 8.95 -9.32
N GLY A 58 19.06 9.58 -10.49
CA GLY A 58 18.20 10.71 -10.91
C GLY A 58 16.71 10.34 -10.95
N SER A 59 16.43 9.07 -11.22
CA SER A 59 15.07 8.53 -11.29
C SER A 59 14.35 8.56 -9.94
N ILE A 60 15.04 8.32 -8.82
CA ILE A 60 14.41 8.29 -7.50
C ILE A 60 14.00 9.71 -7.08
N ASN A 61 14.88 10.68 -7.30
CA ASN A 61 14.59 12.07 -7.02
C ASN A 61 13.41 12.58 -7.86
N ALA A 62 13.29 12.15 -9.11
CA ALA A 62 12.14 12.49 -9.95
C ALA A 62 10.82 11.91 -9.41
N ILE A 63 10.84 10.67 -8.90
CA ILE A 63 9.69 10.07 -8.20
C ILE A 63 9.34 10.96 -7.00
N ILE A 64 10.27 11.15 -6.07
CA ILE A 64 10.06 11.95 -4.85
C ILE A 64 9.55 13.36 -5.19
N HIS A 65 10.16 14.02 -6.17
CA HIS A 65 9.76 15.34 -6.62
C HIS A 65 8.31 15.36 -7.12
N SER A 66 7.94 14.40 -7.99
CA SER A 66 6.58 14.29 -8.55
C SER A 66 5.52 14.10 -7.47
N PHE A 67 5.86 13.43 -6.37
CA PHE A 67 4.96 13.31 -5.23
C PHE A 67 4.97 14.55 -4.34
N SER A 68 6.13 15.18 -4.16
CA SER A 68 6.26 16.39 -3.34
C SER A 68 5.53 17.58 -3.95
N SER A 69 5.38 17.62 -5.28
CA SER A 69 4.59 18.63 -5.98
C SER A 69 3.08 18.46 -5.85
N ILE A 70 2.61 17.35 -5.28
CA ILE A 70 1.19 17.15 -4.95
C ILE A 70 0.95 17.70 -3.55
N ASP A 71 -0.02 18.61 -3.43
CA ASP A 71 -0.47 19.15 -2.15
C ASP A 71 -0.87 18.04 -1.19
N ILE A 72 -0.54 18.21 0.09
CA ILE A 72 -0.69 17.15 1.11
C ILE A 72 -2.12 16.63 1.19
N ASP A 73 -3.10 17.51 1.06
CA ASP A 73 -4.53 17.18 1.12
C ASP A 73 -5.01 16.43 -0.13
N ASP A 74 -4.35 16.64 -1.27
CA ASP A 74 -4.66 15.98 -2.53
C ASP A 74 -3.87 14.68 -2.77
N ARG A 75 -2.92 14.36 -1.88
CA ARG A 75 -2.12 13.13 -2.01
C ARG A 75 -3.00 11.88 -1.95
N PRO A 76 -2.82 10.93 -2.89
CA PRO A 76 -3.60 9.71 -2.95
C PRO A 76 -3.51 8.89 -1.66
N ASN A 77 -4.62 8.29 -1.23
CA ASN A 77 -4.65 7.44 -0.05
C ASN A 77 -3.79 6.17 -0.22
N ILE A 78 -3.71 5.64 -1.43
CA ILE A 78 -2.91 4.46 -1.78
C ILE A 78 -2.10 4.77 -3.03
N ILE A 79 -0.82 4.45 -3.00
CA ILE A 79 0.13 4.66 -4.09
C ILE A 79 0.79 3.32 -4.39
N SER A 80 0.71 2.85 -5.63
CA SER A 80 1.50 1.72 -6.12
C SER A 80 2.55 2.19 -7.10
N ILE A 81 3.82 1.87 -6.84
CA ILE A 81 4.95 2.19 -7.69
C ILE A 81 5.47 0.89 -8.29
N ALA A 82 5.46 0.77 -9.61
CA ALA A 82 5.99 -0.34 -10.38
C ALA A 82 7.26 0.10 -11.11
N LEU A 83 8.38 -0.58 -10.87
CA LEU A 83 9.67 -0.30 -11.50
C LEU A 83 10.13 -1.50 -12.31
N GLN A 84 10.67 -1.26 -13.51
CA GLN A 84 11.25 -2.29 -14.38
C GLN A 84 12.67 -1.92 -14.81
N GLU A 85 13.43 -2.91 -15.30
CA GLU A 85 14.85 -2.78 -15.71
C GLU A 85 15.72 -2.17 -14.61
N LEU A 86 15.47 -2.57 -13.36
CA LEU A 86 16.35 -2.23 -12.24
C LEU A 86 17.72 -2.90 -12.39
N PRO A 87 18.81 -2.20 -12.01
CA PRO A 87 20.17 -2.74 -12.12
C PRO A 87 20.29 -4.06 -11.33
N PRO A 88 20.75 -5.15 -11.97
CA PRO A 88 20.88 -6.46 -11.32
C PRO A 88 22.12 -6.56 -10.42
N SER A 89 23.14 -5.73 -10.67
CA SER A 89 24.43 -5.73 -9.98
C SER A 89 24.39 -5.08 -8.60
N ASP A 90 23.45 -4.18 -8.35
CA ASP A 90 23.36 -3.47 -7.06
C ASP A 90 22.38 -4.15 -6.11
N LYS A 91 22.94 -4.98 -5.22
CA LYS A 91 22.21 -5.64 -4.12
C LYS A 91 21.64 -4.64 -3.11
N THR A 92 22.08 -3.38 -3.10
CA THR A 92 21.65 -2.36 -2.13
C THR A 92 20.68 -1.34 -2.72
N PHE A 93 20.56 -1.26 -4.05
CA PHE A 93 19.67 -0.32 -4.74
C PHE A 93 18.26 -0.29 -4.16
N HIS A 94 17.65 -1.47 -3.98
CA HIS A 94 16.28 -1.57 -3.48
C HIS A 94 16.15 -1.11 -2.02
N ILE A 95 17.18 -1.36 -1.19
CA ILE A 95 17.23 -0.90 0.20
C ILE A 95 17.32 0.62 0.23
N ASN A 96 18.23 1.19 -0.58
CA ASN A 96 18.42 2.64 -0.68
C ASN A 96 17.16 3.34 -1.19
N LEU A 97 16.51 2.78 -2.22
CA LEU A 97 15.23 3.26 -2.75
C LEU A 97 14.16 3.28 -1.67
N VAL A 98 13.94 2.15 -0.98
CA VAL A 98 12.93 2.05 0.08
C VAL A 98 13.24 3.02 1.21
N LYS A 99 14.50 3.16 1.60
CA LYS A 99 14.93 4.10 2.64
C LYS A 99 14.63 5.55 2.26
N GLN A 100 14.97 5.97 1.03
CA GLN A 100 14.72 7.33 0.55
C GLN A 100 13.22 7.63 0.46
N LEU A 101 12.42 6.70 -0.07
CA LEU A 101 10.96 6.86 -0.12
C LEU A 101 10.37 6.90 1.29
N THR A 102 10.81 6.03 2.20
CA THR A 102 10.33 6.02 3.59
C THR A 102 10.57 7.37 4.25
N GLU A 103 11.77 7.93 4.09
CA GLU A 103 12.10 9.24 4.66
C GLU A 103 11.28 10.37 4.04
N ALA A 104 11.13 10.37 2.71
CA ALA A 104 10.37 11.38 1.98
C ALA A 104 8.87 11.38 2.35
N PHE A 105 8.31 10.22 2.67
CA PHE A 105 6.88 10.07 2.95
C PHE A 105 6.52 9.99 4.43
N LYS A 106 7.49 9.89 5.35
CA LYS A 106 7.28 9.51 6.77
C LYS A 106 6.12 10.23 7.48
N THR A 107 5.89 11.51 7.18
CA THR A 107 4.86 12.32 7.83
C THR A 107 3.45 12.07 7.27
N THR A 108 3.33 11.65 6.02
CA THR A 108 2.05 11.56 5.31
C THR A 108 1.65 10.11 5.00
N HIS A 109 2.60 9.25 4.67
CA HIS A 109 2.36 7.87 4.27
C HIS A 109 3.38 6.92 4.89
N TYR A 110 3.02 5.64 4.93
CA TYR A 110 3.91 4.55 5.29
C TYR A 110 4.00 3.57 4.11
N ILE A 111 5.19 2.97 3.95
CA ILE A 111 5.37 1.89 2.98
C ILE A 111 4.76 0.63 3.58
N LEU A 112 3.67 0.15 2.97
CA LEU A 112 3.00 -1.08 3.38
C LEU A 112 3.81 -2.31 2.98
N SER A 113 4.28 -2.33 1.73
CA SER A 113 5.03 -3.46 1.21
C SER A 113 5.91 -3.05 0.05
N TRP A 114 6.95 -3.85 -0.18
CA TRP A 114 7.69 -3.84 -1.42
C TRP A 114 8.08 -5.27 -1.79
N VAL A 115 8.04 -5.59 -3.07
CA VAL A 115 8.39 -6.89 -3.62
C VAL A 115 9.33 -6.68 -4.79
N ARG A 116 10.50 -7.32 -4.77
CA ARG A 116 11.44 -7.33 -5.90
C ARG A 116 11.56 -8.72 -6.49
N ARG A 117 11.46 -8.82 -7.82
CA ARG A 117 11.70 -10.05 -8.59
C ARG A 117 12.56 -9.69 -9.80
N TRP A 118 13.80 -10.16 -9.81
CA TRP A 118 14.80 -9.85 -10.84
C TRP A 118 15.02 -8.33 -10.97
N SER A 119 14.77 -7.79 -12.16
CA SER A 119 14.83 -6.37 -12.49
C SER A 119 13.49 -5.65 -12.34
N GLN A 120 12.48 -6.28 -11.71
CA GLN A 120 11.18 -5.68 -11.43
C GLN A 120 11.00 -5.46 -9.93
N MET A 121 10.36 -4.36 -9.55
CA MET A 121 9.99 -4.08 -8.18
C MET A 121 8.63 -3.41 -8.12
N GLN A 122 7.82 -3.79 -7.14
CA GLN A 122 6.55 -3.14 -6.87
C GLN A 122 6.51 -2.71 -5.42
N ILE A 123 6.11 -1.47 -5.18
CA ILE A 123 5.99 -0.85 -3.86
C ILE A 123 4.55 -0.41 -3.69
N VAL A 124 3.97 -0.65 -2.51
CA VAL A 124 2.67 -0.11 -2.13
C VAL A 124 2.87 0.75 -0.89
N ILE A 125 2.42 1.99 -1.00
CA ILE A 125 2.51 3.04 0.00
C ILE A 125 1.08 3.46 0.33
N VAL A 126 0.77 3.68 1.61
CA VAL A 126 -0.57 3.98 2.08
C VAL A 126 -0.53 5.13 3.08
N LYS A 127 -1.53 6.02 3.05
CA LYS A 127 -1.64 7.17 3.95
C LYS A 127 -1.64 6.71 5.41
N ASN A 128 -1.00 7.47 6.29
CA ASN A 128 -0.77 7.06 7.69
C ASN A 128 -2.07 6.78 8.46
N ASN A 129 -3.14 7.54 8.17
CA ASN A 129 -4.45 7.36 8.78
C ASN A 129 -5.14 6.02 8.40
N LEU A 130 -4.71 5.37 7.31
CA LEU A 130 -5.23 4.07 6.87
C LEU A 130 -4.45 2.87 7.42
N LYS A 131 -3.32 3.11 8.09
CA LYS A 131 -2.42 2.06 8.59
C LYS A 131 -3.12 1.07 9.52
N ASN A 132 -3.96 1.55 10.42
CA ASN A 132 -4.63 0.69 11.40
C ASN A 132 -5.82 -0.08 10.80
N PHE A 133 -6.17 0.18 9.54
CA PHE A 133 -7.33 -0.43 8.89
C PHE A 133 -6.95 -1.45 7.80
N ILE A 134 -5.66 -1.78 7.68
CA ILE A 134 -5.21 -2.85 6.80
C ILE A 134 -5.62 -4.19 7.44
N LEU A 135 -6.42 -4.97 6.73
CA LEU A 135 -6.88 -6.27 7.19
C LEU A 135 -5.96 -7.39 6.70
N SER A 136 -5.47 -7.29 5.47
CA SER A 136 -4.56 -8.28 4.91
C SER A 136 -3.73 -7.75 3.76
N PHE A 137 -2.60 -8.40 3.55
CA PHE A 137 -1.70 -8.20 2.41
C PHE A 137 -1.21 -9.57 1.94
N SER A 138 -1.14 -9.75 0.62
CA SER A 138 -0.47 -10.89 0.01
C SER A 138 0.15 -10.50 -1.33
N TYR A 139 1.13 -11.26 -1.79
CA TYR A 139 1.72 -11.05 -3.11
C TYR A 139 1.93 -12.37 -3.86
N LYS A 140 1.95 -12.29 -5.19
CA LYS A 140 2.26 -13.41 -6.07
C LYS A 140 3.14 -12.96 -7.22
N TRP A 141 4.16 -13.76 -7.55
CA TRP A 141 4.96 -13.60 -8.76
C TRP A 141 4.49 -14.61 -9.80
N ILE A 142 4.26 -14.15 -11.03
CA ILE A 142 3.86 -15.00 -12.15
C ILE A 142 4.92 -14.81 -13.25
N PRO A 143 5.80 -15.81 -13.48
CA PRO A 143 6.79 -15.74 -14.55
C PRO A 143 6.11 -15.86 -15.92
N SER A 144 6.64 -15.16 -16.93
CA SER A 144 6.21 -15.36 -18.32
C SER A 144 6.69 -16.74 -18.83
N LYS A 145 5.80 -17.48 -19.49
CA LYS A 145 6.10 -18.82 -20.07
C LYS A 145 7.03 -18.73 -21.30
N TYR A 146 6.99 -17.60 -22.02
CA TYR A 146 7.77 -17.36 -23.24
C TYR A 146 8.89 -16.36 -22.98
N VAL A 147 10.04 -16.89 -22.54
CA VAL A 147 11.30 -16.13 -22.49
C VAL A 147 12.42 -17.04 -22.97
N SER A 148 13.10 -16.64 -24.05
CA SER A 148 14.32 -17.27 -24.53
C SER A 148 15.41 -17.23 -23.45
N LYS A 149 16.11 -18.35 -23.26
CA LYS A 149 17.29 -18.45 -22.37
C LYS A 149 18.33 -17.36 -22.71
N PRO A 150 19.10 -16.83 -21.73
CA PRO A 150 19.44 -17.44 -20.44
C PRO A 150 18.81 -16.78 -19.20
N ILE A 151 18.03 -15.70 -19.30
CA ILE A 151 17.54 -14.98 -18.11
C ILE A 151 16.03 -14.69 -18.21
N ARG A 152 15.23 -15.36 -17.37
CA ARG A 152 13.78 -15.15 -17.21
C ARG A 152 13.50 -13.90 -16.35
N THR A 153 13.62 -12.70 -16.93
CA THR A 153 13.28 -11.42 -16.23
C THR A 153 11.84 -10.95 -16.46
N LYS A 154 11.11 -11.56 -17.40
CA LYS A 154 9.75 -11.17 -17.78
C LYS A 154 8.70 -11.93 -16.97
N GLY A 155 7.63 -11.24 -16.61
CA GLY A 155 6.59 -11.75 -15.72
C GLY A 155 5.83 -10.59 -15.07
N CYS A 156 5.00 -10.91 -14.09
CA CYS A 156 4.29 -9.90 -13.31
C CYS A 156 4.35 -10.14 -11.80
N ILE A 157 4.39 -9.05 -11.05
CA ILE A 157 4.17 -9.03 -9.60
C ILE A 157 2.71 -8.60 -9.39
N THR A 158 1.99 -9.34 -8.56
CA THR A 158 0.66 -8.96 -8.10
C THR A 158 0.70 -8.77 -6.59
N ILE A 159 0.19 -7.64 -6.12
CA ILE A 159 0.00 -7.34 -4.70
C ILE A 159 -1.50 -7.19 -4.44
N PHE A 160 -2.03 -7.98 -3.51
CA PHE A 160 -3.39 -7.86 -3.01
C PHE A 160 -3.36 -7.21 -1.63
N ILE A 161 -4.23 -6.22 -1.44
CA ILE A 161 -4.44 -5.57 -0.15
C ILE A 161 -5.93 -5.56 0.17
N LYS A 162 -6.25 -5.71 1.45
CA LYS A 162 -7.58 -5.44 1.98
C LYS A 162 -7.45 -4.35 3.03
N ILE A 163 -8.10 -3.22 2.81
CA ILE A 163 -8.12 -2.07 3.73
C ILE A 163 -9.58 -1.71 3.96
N LEU A 164 -10.02 -1.62 5.22
CA LEU A 164 -11.44 -1.49 5.55
C LEU A 164 -12.25 -2.60 4.83
N HIS A 165 -13.29 -2.23 4.10
CA HIS A 165 -14.07 -3.13 3.24
C HIS A 165 -13.60 -3.15 1.78
N LEU A 166 -12.54 -2.41 1.43
CA LEU A 166 -12.00 -2.33 0.08
C LEU A 166 -10.95 -3.41 -0.18
N SER A 167 -11.09 -4.14 -1.28
CA SER A 167 -10.08 -5.06 -1.80
C SER A 167 -9.42 -4.45 -3.03
N CYS A 168 -8.10 -4.26 -3.01
CA CYS A 168 -7.35 -3.78 -4.17
C CYS A 168 -6.34 -4.82 -4.65
N ALA A 169 -6.18 -4.92 -5.96
CA ALA A 169 -5.14 -5.70 -6.60
C ALA A 169 -4.28 -4.79 -7.48
N PHE A 170 -2.98 -4.74 -7.21
CA PHE A 170 -2.02 -4.00 -8.00
C PHE A 170 -1.16 -4.98 -8.79
N ILE A 171 -1.24 -4.89 -10.11
CA ILE A 171 -0.53 -5.80 -11.02
C ILE A 171 0.51 -4.99 -11.80
N SER A 172 1.78 -5.33 -11.62
CA SER A 172 2.89 -4.76 -12.39
C SER A 172 3.47 -5.81 -13.32
N CYS A 173 3.62 -5.48 -14.59
CA CYS A 173 4.06 -6.41 -15.63
C CYS A 173 5.29 -5.86 -16.36
N HIS A 174 6.21 -6.76 -16.74
CA HIS A 174 7.23 -6.48 -17.74
C HIS A 174 7.09 -7.51 -18.87
N PHE A 175 6.45 -7.09 -19.96
CA PHE A 175 6.20 -7.95 -21.12
C PHE A 175 7.45 -8.10 -21.99
N SER A 176 7.48 -9.19 -22.76
CA SER A 176 8.50 -9.42 -23.80
C SER A 176 8.34 -8.35 -24.87
N ARG A 177 9.45 -7.79 -25.37
CA ARG A 177 9.40 -6.84 -26.49
C ARG A 177 9.05 -7.63 -27.76
N MET A 178 8.07 -7.17 -28.52
CA MET A 178 7.79 -7.71 -29.85
C MET A 178 8.79 -7.08 -30.82
N LEU A 179 9.63 -7.90 -31.45
CA LEU A 179 10.49 -7.45 -32.54
C LEU A 179 9.64 -7.57 -33.82
N ILE A 180 9.14 -6.44 -34.31
CA ILE A 180 8.54 -6.38 -35.66
C ILE A 180 9.72 -6.25 -36.62
N ILE A 181 10.08 -7.35 -37.28
CA ILE A 181 10.97 -7.30 -38.45
C ILE A 181 10.08 -6.87 -39.62
N PHE A 182 10.34 -5.68 -40.16
CA PHE A 182 9.85 -5.27 -41.47
C PHE A 182 10.86 -5.69 -42.54
#